data_AF-A0A9D1ITI0-F1
#
_entry.id   AF-A0A9D1ITI0-F1
#
_cell.length_a   1.000
_cell.length_b   1.000
_cell.length_c   1.000
_cell.angle_alpha   90.00
_cell.angle_beta   90.00
_cell.angle_gamma   90.00
#
_symmetry.space_group_name_H-M   'P 1'
#
loop_
_entity.id
_entity.type
_entity.pdbx_description
1 polymer ?
#
loop_
_entity_poly.entity_id
_entity_poly.type
_entity_poly.pdbx_seq_one_letter_code
_entity_poly.pdbx_strand_id
1 'polypeptide(L)'
;MNQKEELLLRAIGGIDEELVLNAQPRSERGGRIIWWKKGVLAACLCLLVGLGAVGVHLLRPSQTPGPAADTTAEQGERAAVDVSDLLLQPGEEVFTEDVLYVQTLPVAGRAAEYYQVTTGSRGNELLSESLGEPLENADNWYRLAGHDELQYLILRGENGYSLWEFACFVVWDEEQASEAAQTEDWGEYAWMKDVEFSPYRYDNVLQTVYGITGAQDIVSITVTPNQMDNTDAGKALQREIGTKTIADENDIAALYDVISGITCLGGDHWERIGFNNTNLLEGVRLTRNLTIELADGRTISALKYTAMTNRFYENGGVAYEALSAEDAAAVERILGIER
;
A
#
# COMPACT_ATOMS: atom_id res chain seq x y z
N MET A 1 -18.49 9.80 16.83
CA MET A 1 -17.82 8.68 16.16
C MET A 1 -18.35 7.38 16.69
N ASN A 2 -18.73 6.49 15.78
CA ASN A 2 -19.10 5.11 16.04
C ASN A 2 -17.83 4.24 15.94
N GLN A 3 -17.71 3.20 16.77
CA GLN A 3 -16.65 2.20 16.72
C GLN A 3 -16.46 1.58 15.31
N LYS A 4 -17.49 1.65 14.46
CA LYS A 4 -17.44 1.27 13.03
C LYS A 4 -16.57 2.17 12.14
N GLU A 5 -16.52 3.48 12.40
CA GLU A 5 -15.71 4.43 11.62
C GLU A 5 -14.21 4.25 11.95
N GLU A 6 -13.92 3.92 13.22
CA GLU A 6 -12.58 3.64 13.74
C GLU A 6 -11.98 2.35 13.14
N LEU A 7 -12.80 1.32 12.91
CA LEU A 7 -12.39 0.07 12.25
C LEU A 7 -12.14 0.24 10.73
N LEU A 8 -12.94 1.05 10.05
CA LEU A 8 -12.75 1.36 8.62
C LEU A 8 -11.40 2.07 8.36
N LEU A 9 -11.07 3.07 9.18
CA LEU A 9 -9.77 3.75 9.11
C LEU A 9 -8.61 2.82 9.44
N ARG A 10 -8.82 1.81 10.30
CA ARG A 10 -7.81 0.80 10.65
C ARG A 10 -7.59 -0.26 9.57
N ALA A 11 -8.59 -0.52 8.72
CA ALA A 11 -8.46 -1.41 7.57
C ALA A 11 -7.78 -0.71 6.38
N ILE A 12 -8.06 0.57 6.16
CA ILE A 12 -7.53 1.36 5.03
C ILE A 12 -6.15 1.97 5.35
N GLY A 13 -5.84 2.21 6.62
CA GLY A 13 -4.54 2.67 7.12
C GLY A 13 -3.76 1.62 7.91
N GLY A 14 -3.97 0.33 7.61
CA GLY A 14 -3.63 -0.82 8.45
C GLY A 14 -2.16 -1.19 8.65
N ILE A 15 -1.22 -0.24 8.53
CA ILE A 15 0.12 -0.40 9.09
C ILE A 15 0.23 0.59 10.25
N ASP A 16 0.26 0.08 11.48
CA ASP A 16 0.45 0.88 12.68
C ASP A 16 1.78 1.65 12.56
N GLU A 17 1.71 2.99 12.50
CA GLU A 17 2.90 3.82 12.32
C GLU A 17 3.91 3.62 13.47
N GLU A 18 3.46 3.23 14.66
CA GLU A 18 4.34 2.89 15.79
C GLU A 18 5.14 1.60 15.52
N LEU A 19 4.60 0.65 14.74
CA LEU A 19 5.35 -0.52 14.28
C LEU A 19 6.35 -0.19 13.16
N VAL A 20 6.06 0.82 12.33
CA VAL A 20 6.98 1.25 11.26
C VAL A 20 8.12 2.12 11.81
N LEU A 21 7.83 3.05 12.73
CA LEU A 21 8.81 3.92 13.38
C LEU A 21 9.82 3.16 14.25
N ASN A 22 9.45 1.99 14.76
CA ASN A 22 10.33 1.11 15.53
C ASN A 22 10.95 -0.03 14.70
N ALA A 23 10.71 -0.08 13.39
CA ALA A 23 11.32 -1.07 12.52
C ALA A 23 12.82 -0.76 12.32
N GLN A 24 13.69 -1.77 12.38
CA GLN A 24 15.13 -1.56 12.11
C GLN A 24 15.34 -0.96 10.72
N PRO A 25 16.30 -0.01 10.57
CA PRO A 25 16.57 0.67 9.32
C PRO A 25 16.86 -0.35 8.21
N ARG A 26 16.24 -0.16 7.04
CA ARG A 26 16.33 -1.11 5.91
C ARG A 26 17.76 -1.38 5.43
N SER A 27 18.70 -0.45 5.65
CA SER A 27 20.13 -0.63 5.37
C SER A 27 20.83 -1.64 6.30
N GLU A 28 20.35 -1.87 7.53
CA GLU A 28 20.87 -2.94 8.40
C GLU A 28 20.27 -4.31 8.07
N ARG A 29 19.16 -4.34 7.31
CA ARG A 29 18.63 -5.57 6.70
C ARG A 29 19.38 -5.86 5.41
N GLY A 30 20.66 -6.23 5.55
CA GLY A 30 21.37 -6.98 4.52
C GLY A 30 20.54 -8.21 4.14
N GLY A 31 19.89 -8.14 2.98
CA GLY A 31 18.69 -8.90 2.65
C GLY A 31 18.94 -10.40 2.47
N ARG A 32 19.00 -11.14 3.58
CA ARG A 32 18.73 -12.58 3.54
C ARG A 32 17.25 -12.79 3.28
N ILE A 33 16.90 -12.95 2.00
CA ILE A 33 15.57 -13.36 1.55
C ILE A 33 15.40 -14.83 1.96
N ILE A 34 14.86 -15.05 3.15
CA ILE A 34 14.68 -16.41 3.70
C ILE A 34 13.49 -17.05 2.99
N TRP A 35 13.81 -17.88 1.99
CA TRP A 35 12.86 -18.78 1.35
C TRP A 35 12.12 -19.66 2.35
N TRP A 36 10.81 -19.81 2.14
CA TRP A 36 9.98 -20.69 2.95
C TRP A 36 10.31 -22.17 2.70
N LYS A 37 11.12 -22.76 3.58
CA LYS A 37 11.16 -24.22 3.80
C LYS A 37 10.96 -24.54 5.28
N LYS A 38 9.69 -24.76 5.62
CA LYS A 38 9.17 -25.38 6.86
C LYS A 38 9.29 -24.54 8.14
N GLY A 39 8.17 -23.93 8.52
CA GLY A 39 7.64 -23.98 9.89
C GLY A 39 8.27 -23.10 10.97
N VAL A 40 7.46 -22.12 11.40
CA VAL A 40 7.24 -21.73 12.81
C VAL A 40 8.34 -20.92 13.54
N LEU A 41 7.87 -19.79 14.09
CA LEU A 41 8.42 -18.94 15.18
C LEU A 41 9.53 -17.91 14.90
N ALA A 42 9.06 -16.68 14.68
CA ALA A 42 9.17 -15.54 15.62
C ALA A 42 10.50 -14.82 15.88
N ALA A 43 10.39 -13.49 15.87
CA ALA A 43 11.27 -12.55 16.58
C ALA A 43 10.45 -11.47 17.34
N CYS A 44 9.43 -11.88 18.11
CA CYS A 44 8.81 -10.99 19.11
C CYS A 44 9.44 -11.25 20.49
N LEU A 45 10.21 -10.28 20.98
CA LEU A 45 10.92 -10.36 22.27
C LEU A 45 9.98 -10.04 23.46
N CYS A 46 9.07 -10.96 23.80
CA CYS A 46 8.25 -10.86 25.01
C CYS A 46 8.38 -12.11 25.88
N LEU A 47 8.90 -11.93 27.11
CA LEU A 47 9.15 -12.98 28.10
C LEU A 47 7.88 -13.30 28.93
N LEU A 48 7.50 -14.60 29.01
CA LEU A 48 6.84 -15.27 30.16
C LEU A 48 5.39 -14.78 30.52
N VAL A 49 4.31 -15.54 30.83
CA VAL A 49 3.90 -16.98 31.02
C VAL A 49 2.38 -17.03 30.70
N GLY A 50 1.68 -18.09 30.26
CA GLY A 50 2.00 -19.49 29.93
C GLY A 50 0.89 -20.48 30.39
N LEU A 51 0.80 -21.66 29.75
CA LEU A 51 -0.16 -22.79 29.96
C LEU A 51 -1.62 -22.62 29.46
N GLY A 52 -2.08 -23.55 28.60
CA GLY A 52 -3.51 -23.87 28.41
C GLY A 52 -3.90 -24.31 26.98
N ALA A 53 -3.86 -25.61 26.68
CA ALA A 53 -4.26 -26.16 25.37
C ALA A 53 -5.70 -26.68 25.35
N VAL A 54 -6.42 -26.51 24.22
CA VAL A 54 -7.41 -27.45 23.63
C VAL A 54 -7.49 -27.19 22.12
N GLY A 55 -7.58 -28.24 21.29
CA GLY A 55 -7.80 -28.11 19.84
C GLY A 55 -9.00 -28.94 19.36
N VAL A 56 -9.42 -28.74 18.11
CA VAL A 56 -10.43 -29.58 17.43
C VAL A 56 -10.01 -29.85 15.99
N HIS A 57 -9.86 -31.14 15.64
CA HIS A 57 -9.77 -31.62 14.26
C HIS A 57 -11.15 -32.12 13.78
N LEU A 58 -11.64 -31.64 12.64
CA LEU A 58 -12.61 -32.33 11.76
C LEU A 58 -12.32 -31.90 10.31
N LEU A 59 -11.65 -32.68 9.46
CA LEU A 59 -12.13 -33.84 8.67
C LEU A 59 -13.00 -33.53 7.42
N ARG A 60 -12.30 -33.24 6.30
CA ARG A 60 -12.47 -33.81 4.92
C ARG A 60 -13.82 -33.56 4.16
N PRO A 61 -13.89 -33.74 2.81
CA PRO A 61 -13.10 -34.63 1.95
C PRO A 61 -12.31 -33.99 0.79
N SER A 62 -11.34 -34.77 0.31
CA SER A 62 -10.51 -34.55 -0.87
C SER A 62 -11.29 -34.70 -2.19
N GLN A 63 -11.05 -33.80 -3.15
CA GLN A 63 -11.29 -34.07 -4.56
C GLN A 63 -9.99 -34.38 -5.31
N THR A 64 -10.07 -35.29 -6.27
CA THR A 64 -8.97 -35.79 -7.10
C THR A 64 -8.74 -34.83 -8.28
N PRO A 65 -7.51 -34.66 -8.80
CA PRO A 65 -7.29 -33.77 -9.94
C PRO A 65 -8.03 -34.28 -11.19
N GLY A 66 -8.90 -33.44 -11.75
CA GLY A 66 -9.43 -33.63 -13.11
C GLY A 66 -8.38 -33.24 -14.16
N PRO A 67 -8.47 -33.74 -15.41
CA PRO A 67 -7.53 -33.39 -16.47
C PRO A 67 -7.66 -31.92 -16.86
N ALA A 68 -6.55 -31.33 -17.31
CA ALA A 68 -6.51 -29.94 -17.76
C ALA A 68 -7.54 -29.69 -18.87
N ALA A 69 -8.44 -28.72 -18.63
CA ALA A 69 -9.36 -28.21 -19.63
C ALA A 69 -8.71 -27.01 -20.33
N ASP A 70 -8.18 -27.23 -21.54
CA ASP A 70 -7.88 -26.15 -22.48
C ASP A 70 -9.16 -25.35 -22.72
N THR A 71 -9.29 -24.23 -22.01
CA THR A 71 -10.43 -23.33 -22.15
C THR A 71 -9.91 -22.06 -22.81
N THR A 72 -9.93 -22.07 -24.14
CA THR A 72 -9.85 -20.83 -24.91
C THR A 72 -11.11 -20.04 -24.61
N ALA A 73 -11.06 -19.17 -23.61
CA ALA A 73 -12.20 -18.35 -23.22
C ALA A 73 -12.47 -17.31 -24.31
N GLU A 74 -13.67 -17.33 -24.89
CA GLU A 74 -14.13 -16.23 -25.72
C GLU A 74 -14.21 -14.96 -24.85
N GLN A 75 -13.38 -13.95 -25.15
CA GLN A 75 -13.47 -12.62 -24.56
C GLN A 75 -14.76 -11.92 -25.03
N GLY A 76 -15.89 -12.27 -24.40
CA GLY A 76 -16.93 -11.29 -24.19
C GLY A 76 -16.47 -10.30 -23.13
N GLU A 77 -16.80 -9.01 -23.27
CA GLU A 77 -16.56 -7.98 -22.24
C GLU A 77 -17.10 -8.46 -20.89
N ARG A 78 -16.20 -8.93 -20.01
CA ARG A 78 -16.52 -9.15 -18.61
C ARG A 78 -16.60 -7.77 -17.96
N ALA A 79 -17.73 -7.48 -17.32
CA ALA A 79 -17.85 -6.29 -16.50
C ALA A 79 -16.71 -6.24 -15.48
N ALA A 80 -16.15 -5.05 -15.24
CA ALA A 80 -15.09 -4.85 -14.28
C ALA A 80 -15.53 -5.33 -12.89
N VAL A 81 -14.64 -6.05 -12.20
CA VAL A 81 -14.88 -6.50 -10.82
C VAL A 81 -14.86 -5.29 -9.90
N ASP A 82 -15.91 -5.10 -9.11
CA ASP A 82 -15.92 -4.09 -8.06
C ASP A 82 -14.89 -4.46 -6.98
N VAL A 83 -13.86 -3.65 -6.81
CA VAL A 83 -12.79 -3.88 -5.84
C VAL A 83 -13.36 -4.00 -4.42
N SER A 84 -14.42 -3.26 -4.09
CA SER A 84 -15.04 -3.30 -2.76
C SER A 84 -15.65 -4.67 -2.43
N ASP A 85 -16.06 -5.45 -3.43
CA ASP A 85 -16.54 -6.83 -3.24
C ASP A 85 -15.42 -7.81 -2.86
N LEU A 86 -14.15 -7.44 -3.07
CA LEU A 86 -12.97 -8.23 -2.70
C LEU A 86 -12.41 -7.85 -1.31
N LEU A 87 -12.46 -6.56 -0.98
CA LEU A 87 -11.90 -6.01 0.27
C LEU A 87 -12.71 -6.43 1.50
N LEU A 88 -12.08 -6.32 2.68
CA LEU A 88 -12.70 -6.64 3.94
C LEU A 88 -13.85 -5.66 4.28
N GLN A 89 -15.05 -6.21 4.49
CA GLN A 89 -16.25 -5.40 4.73
C GLN A 89 -16.47 -5.05 6.22
N PRO A 90 -17.10 -3.91 6.55
CA PRO A 90 -17.26 -3.46 7.94
C PRO A 90 -18.08 -4.43 8.82
N GLY A 91 -17.37 -5.12 9.72
CA GLY A 91 -17.95 -6.09 10.65
C GLY A 91 -17.65 -7.56 10.32
N GLU A 92 -16.88 -7.83 9.27
CA GLU A 92 -16.20 -9.12 9.11
C GLU A 92 -15.00 -9.19 10.07
N GLU A 93 -14.94 -10.21 10.92
CA GLU A 93 -13.78 -10.48 11.78
C GLU A 93 -12.73 -11.28 11.01
N VAL A 94 -11.50 -10.77 10.95
CA VAL A 94 -10.34 -11.53 10.48
C VAL A 94 -9.34 -11.68 11.61
N PHE A 95 -8.91 -12.92 11.84
CA PHE A 95 -7.74 -13.22 12.65
C PHE A 95 -6.50 -13.19 11.76
N THR A 96 -5.96 -12.01 11.51
CA THR A 96 -4.61 -11.87 10.94
C THR A 96 -3.58 -12.08 12.04
N GLU A 97 -2.53 -12.86 11.77
CA GLU A 97 -1.23 -12.57 12.39
C GLU A 97 -0.71 -11.29 11.73
N ASP A 98 -0.14 -10.36 12.51
CA ASP A 98 0.35 -9.05 12.01
C ASP A 98 1.62 -9.21 11.15
N VAL A 99 1.47 -9.79 9.96
CA VAL A 99 2.54 -10.11 9.02
C VAL A 99 2.27 -9.36 7.71
N LEU A 100 3.04 -8.30 7.47
CA LEU A 100 3.07 -7.63 6.17
C LEU A 100 3.85 -8.50 5.17
N TYR A 101 3.14 -9.06 4.20
CA TYR A 101 3.76 -9.73 3.05
C TYR A 101 4.05 -8.71 1.96
N VAL A 102 5.28 -8.71 1.46
CA VAL A 102 5.76 -7.83 0.39
C VAL A 102 6.26 -8.70 -0.76
N GLN A 103 5.92 -8.33 -1.99
CA GLN A 103 6.48 -8.90 -3.21
C GLN A 103 7.06 -7.80 -4.09
N THR A 104 8.15 -8.10 -4.80
CA THR A 104 8.77 -7.17 -5.75
C THR A 104 8.80 -7.81 -7.14
N LEU A 105 8.26 -7.12 -8.14
CA LEU A 105 8.08 -7.65 -9.50
C LEU A 105 8.25 -6.55 -10.57
N PRO A 106 8.52 -6.90 -11.84
CA PRO A 106 8.68 -5.91 -12.90
C PRO A 106 7.31 -5.37 -13.31
N VAL A 107 7.14 -4.06 -13.24
CA VAL A 107 5.91 -3.37 -13.63
C VAL A 107 6.28 -2.12 -14.43
N ALA A 108 5.80 -2.05 -15.67
CA ALA A 108 6.03 -0.91 -16.58
C ALA A 108 7.50 -0.45 -16.69
N GLY A 109 8.45 -1.39 -16.70
CA GLY A 109 9.88 -1.10 -16.80
C GLY A 109 10.54 -0.62 -15.50
N ARG A 110 9.87 -0.74 -14.34
CA ARG A 110 10.45 -0.49 -13.00
C ARG A 110 10.28 -1.72 -12.12
N ALA A 111 11.06 -1.80 -11.04
CA ALA A 111 10.74 -2.69 -9.93
C ALA A 111 9.63 -2.05 -9.07
N ALA A 112 8.52 -2.77 -8.85
CA ALA A 112 7.42 -2.32 -8.01
C ALA A 112 7.25 -3.23 -6.79
N GLU A 113 7.00 -2.65 -5.63
CA GLU A 113 6.58 -3.36 -4.42
C GLU A 113 5.06 -3.40 -4.34
N TYR A 114 4.54 -4.57 -3.95
CA TYR A 114 3.13 -4.77 -3.64
C TYR A 114 2.99 -5.40 -2.25
N TYR A 115 1.95 -5.00 -1.53
CA TYR A 115 1.58 -5.57 -0.23
C TYR A 115 0.37 -6.48 -0.36
N GLN A 116 0.37 -7.61 0.33
CA GLN A 116 -0.79 -8.49 0.33
C GLN A 116 -1.96 -7.83 1.08
N VAL A 117 -3.12 -7.79 0.45
CA VAL A 117 -4.34 -7.19 1.00
C VAL A 117 -5.18 -8.26 1.68
N THR A 118 -5.73 -7.94 2.85
CA THR A 118 -6.71 -8.79 3.53
C THR A 118 -8.05 -8.74 2.81
N THR A 119 -8.39 -9.83 2.14
CA THR A 119 -9.67 -10.03 1.45
C THR A 119 -10.78 -10.43 2.41
N GLY A 120 -12.00 -9.94 2.13
CA GLY A 120 -13.21 -10.36 2.84
C GLY A 120 -13.59 -11.82 2.54
N SER A 121 -14.55 -12.36 3.27
CA SER A 121 -15.01 -13.74 3.09
C SER A 121 -15.51 -13.98 1.66
N ARG A 122 -16.31 -13.04 1.14
CA ARG A 122 -16.77 -13.02 -0.26
C ARG A 122 -15.62 -12.82 -1.25
N GLY A 123 -14.67 -11.94 -0.94
CA GLY A 123 -13.49 -11.70 -1.79
C GLY A 123 -12.67 -12.98 -2.03
N ASN A 124 -12.45 -13.76 -0.98
CA ASN A 124 -11.74 -15.05 -1.08
C ASN A 124 -12.43 -16.07 -2.01
N GLU A 125 -13.75 -16.04 -2.11
CA GLU A 125 -14.51 -16.85 -3.08
C GLU A 125 -14.35 -16.29 -4.51
N LEU A 126 -14.42 -14.96 -4.67
CA LEU A 126 -14.40 -14.28 -5.97
C LEU A 126 -13.02 -14.21 -6.64
N LEU A 127 -11.90 -14.24 -5.90
CA LEU A 127 -10.56 -14.05 -6.49
C LEU A 127 -10.26 -14.97 -7.68
N SER A 128 -10.71 -16.23 -7.62
CA SER A 128 -10.46 -17.21 -8.69
C SER A 128 -11.25 -16.94 -9.97
N GLU A 129 -12.38 -16.24 -9.86
CA GLU A 129 -13.23 -15.82 -10.98
C GLU A 129 -12.85 -14.42 -11.50
N SER A 130 -12.14 -13.64 -10.67
CA SER A 130 -11.75 -12.24 -10.89
C SER A 130 -10.44 -12.06 -11.65
N LEU A 131 -9.87 -13.12 -12.23
CA LEU A 131 -8.64 -13.05 -13.01
C LEU A 131 -8.86 -12.31 -14.34
N GLY A 132 -8.12 -11.21 -14.53
CA GLY A 132 -7.93 -10.55 -15.81
C GLY A 132 -6.75 -11.13 -16.59
N GLU A 133 -6.16 -10.32 -17.47
CA GLU A 133 -5.00 -10.73 -18.27
C GLU A 133 -3.76 -11.01 -17.40
N PRO A 134 -2.92 -12.01 -17.78
CA PRO A 134 -1.66 -12.28 -17.09
C PRO A 134 -0.69 -11.10 -17.23
N LEU A 135 0.10 -10.86 -16.19
CA LEU A 135 1.09 -9.78 -16.19
C LEU A 135 2.35 -10.20 -16.98
N GLU A 136 2.87 -9.31 -17.81
CA GLU A 136 4.08 -9.58 -18.60
C GLU A 136 5.31 -9.74 -17.69
N ASN A 137 6.14 -10.75 -17.95
CA ASN A 137 7.39 -11.03 -17.22
C ASN A 137 7.21 -11.32 -15.71
N ALA A 138 5.99 -11.64 -15.24
CA ALA A 138 5.69 -11.98 -13.85
C ALA A 138 4.80 -13.24 -13.76
N ASP A 139 5.43 -14.42 -13.59
CA ASP A 139 4.72 -15.70 -13.55
C ASP A 139 3.66 -15.78 -12.45
N ASN A 140 2.46 -16.24 -12.81
CA ASN A 140 1.29 -16.39 -11.94
C ASN A 140 0.68 -15.09 -11.37
N TRP A 141 1.13 -13.93 -11.84
CA TRP A 141 0.49 -12.64 -11.57
C TRP A 141 -0.54 -12.30 -12.65
N TYR A 142 -1.67 -11.77 -12.24
CA TYR A 142 -2.79 -11.39 -13.09
C TYR A 142 -3.30 -10.00 -12.71
N ARG A 143 -3.76 -9.25 -13.70
CA ARG A 143 -4.59 -8.06 -13.48
C ARG A 143 -5.93 -8.45 -12.89
N LEU A 144 -6.63 -7.50 -12.27
CA LEU A 144 -8.02 -7.68 -11.92
C LEU A 144 -8.92 -7.67 -13.19
N ALA A 145 -9.94 -8.52 -13.24
CA ALA A 145 -10.79 -8.65 -14.43
C ALA A 145 -11.54 -7.35 -14.75
N GLY A 146 -11.35 -6.85 -15.97
CA GLY A 146 -11.93 -5.59 -16.47
C GLY A 146 -11.20 -4.33 -16.01
N HIS A 147 -9.97 -4.45 -15.50
CA HIS A 147 -9.13 -3.35 -15.04
C HIS A 147 -7.81 -3.28 -15.83
N ASP A 148 -7.57 -2.15 -16.50
CA ASP A 148 -6.33 -1.85 -17.26
C ASP A 148 -5.25 -1.16 -16.40
N GLU A 149 -5.63 -0.74 -15.20
CA GLU A 149 -4.77 -0.23 -14.13
C GLU A 149 -3.90 -1.33 -13.49
N LEU A 150 -2.99 -0.92 -12.60
CA LEU A 150 -2.05 -1.80 -11.91
C LEU A 150 -2.04 -1.56 -10.38
N GLN A 151 -3.07 -0.93 -9.82
CA GLN A 151 -3.21 -0.78 -8.37
C GLN A 151 -3.40 -2.14 -7.70
N TYR A 152 -4.29 -2.98 -8.25
CA TYR A 152 -4.61 -4.29 -7.69
C TYR A 152 -4.24 -5.44 -8.62
N LEU A 153 -3.44 -6.38 -8.09
CA LEU A 153 -3.03 -7.60 -8.78
C LEU A 153 -3.46 -8.85 -7.99
N ILE A 154 -3.70 -9.94 -8.72
CA ILE A 154 -3.99 -11.26 -8.14
C ILE A 154 -2.80 -12.19 -8.38
N LEU A 155 -2.26 -12.77 -7.31
CA LEU A 155 -1.26 -13.82 -7.37
C LEU A 155 -1.93 -15.18 -7.23
N ARG A 156 -1.66 -16.11 -8.17
CA ARG A 156 -2.04 -17.52 -8.06
C ARG A 156 -0.92 -18.32 -7.37
N GLY A 157 -1.13 -18.68 -6.11
CA GLY A 157 -0.23 -19.55 -5.34
C GLY A 157 -0.64 -21.03 -5.37
N GLU A 158 0.14 -21.88 -4.68
CA GLU A 158 -0.14 -23.32 -4.58
C GLU A 158 -1.48 -23.65 -3.89
N ASN A 159 -1.91 -22.80 -2.95
CA ASN A 159 -3.05 -23.05 -2.07
C ASN A 159 -4.26 -22.14 -2.37
N GLY A 160 -4.27 -21.42 -3.50
CA GLY A 160 -5.34 -20.50 -3.88
C GLY A 160 -4.81 -19.20 -4.46
N TYR A 161 -5.58 -18.13 -4.29
CA TYR A 161 -5.30 -16.81 -4.83
C TYR A 161 -5.16 -15.79 -3.69
N SER A 162 -4.37 -14.74 -3.90
CA SER A 162 -4.30 -13.59 -2.99
C SER A 162 -4.33 -12.27 -3.76
N LEU A 163 -4.94 -11.25 -3.14
CA LEU A 163 -4.98 -9.88 -3.63
C LEU A 163 -3.76 -9.10 -3.13
N TRP A 164 -3.23 -8.23 -3.98
CA TRP A 164 -2.06 -7.42 -3.72
C TRP A 164 -2.29 -5.99 -4.19
N GLU A 165 -1.89 -5.01 -3.39
CA GLU A 165 -1.99 -3.58 -3.70
C GLU A 165 -0.61 -2.97 -3.91
N PHE A 166 -0.48 -2.10 -4.91
CA PHE A 166 0.73 -1.35 -5.20
C PHE A 166 1.14 -0.49 -4.00
N ALA A 167 2.40 -0.62 -3.57
CA ALA A 167 2.98 0.17 -2.50
C ALA A 167 3.80 1.35 -3.05
N CYS A 168 4.82 1.06 -3.86
CA CYS A 168 5.68 2.06 -4.49
C CYS A 168 6.53 1.41 -5.60
N PHE A 169 7.13 2.24 -6.47
CA PHE A 169 8.30 1.79 -7.23
C PHE A 169 9.56 1.88 -6.37
N VAL A 170 10.45 0.90 -6.52
CA VAL A 170 11.72 0.84 -5.81
C VAL A 170 12.68 1.88 -6.39
N VAL A 171 13.31 2.65 -5.49
CA VAL A 171 14.44 3.52 -5.84
C VAL A 171 15.69 2.99 -5.16
N TRP A 172 16.74 2.76 -5.94
CA TRP A 172 18.07 2.34 -5.48
C TRP A 172 19.14 3.21 -6.15
N ASP A 173 20.22 3.48 -5.42
CA ASP A 173 21.41 4.08 -6.02
C ASP A 173 22.23 3.07 -6.85
N GLU A 174 23.27 3.55 -7.55
CA GLU A 174 24.13 2.71 -8.39
C GLU A 174 24.87 1.62 -7.60
N GLU A 175 25.17 1.85 -6.31
CA GLU A 175 25.86 0.89 -5.44
C GLU A 175 24.89 -0.23 -5.04
N GLN A 176 23.71 0.11 -4.53
CA GLN A 176 22.63 -0.82 -4.20
C GLN A 176 22.20 -1.69 -5.39
N ALA A 177 21.99 -1.08 -6.57
CA ALA A 177 21.62 -1.80 -7.78
C ALA A 177 22.76 -2.73 -8.26
N SER A 178 24.02 -2.30 -8.11
CA SER A 178 25.20 -3.11 -8.44
C SER A 178 25.40 -4.29 -7.48
N GLU A 179 25.16 -4.11 -6.17
CA GLU A 179 25.22 -5.17 -5.17
C GLU A 179 24.12 -6.22 -5.37
N ALA A 180 22.89 -5.77 -5.65
CA ALA A 180 21.78 -6.66 -6.01
C ALA A 180 22.09 -7.47 -7.28
N ALA A 181 22.65 -6.84 -8.32
CA ALA A 181 23.01 -7.53 -9.56
C ALA A 181 24.17 -8.54 -9.41
N GLN A 182 24.95 -8.49 -8.33
CA GLN A 182 26.11 -9.36 -8.06
C GLN A 182 25.83 -10.51 -7.09
N THR A 183 24.70 -10.51 -6.38
CA THR A 183 24.39 -11.56 -5.40
C THR A 183 23.85 -12.81 -6.11
N GLU A 184 24.49 -13.97 -5.90
CA GLU A 184 24.21 -15.22 -6.66
C GLU A 184 22.75 -15.74 -6.52
N ASP A 185 22.01 -15.32 -5.48
CA ASP A 185 20.57 -15.63 -5.29
C ASP A 185 19.67 -14.98 -6.37
N TRP A 186 20.08 -13.89 -7.01
CA TRP A 186 19.25 -13.18 -8.00
C TRP A 186 19.33 -13.75 -9.42
N GLY A 187 19.96 -14.92 -9.60
CA GLY A 187 19.96 -15.64 -10.88
C GLY A 187 18.55 -15.98 -11.41
N GLU A 188 17.54 -16.01 -10.53
CA GLU A 188 16.13 -16.23 -10.86
C GLU A 188 15.38 -14.94 -11.29
N TYR A 189 15.96 -13.75 -11.05
CA TYR A 189 15.34 -12.45 -11.30
C TYR A 189 15.98 -11.74 -12.50
N ALA A 190 16.07 -12.45 -13.63
CA ALA A 190 16.72 -11.94 -14.85
C ALA A 190 16.21 -10.56 -15.29
N TRP A 191 14.92 -10.28 -15.07
CA TRP A 191 14.24 -9.01 -15.36
C TRP A 191 14.82 -7.80 -14.62
N MET A 192 15.52 -7.98 -13.48
CA MET A 192 16.10 -6.86 -12.72
C MET A 192 17.15 -6.06 -13.50
N LYS A 193 17.70 -6.63 -14.58
CA LYS A 193 18.66 -5.96 -15.46
C LYS A 193 18.01 -5.02 -16.47
N ASP A 194 16.70 -5.18 -16.68
CA ASP A 194 15.92 -4.52 -17.73
C ASP A 194 14.90 -3.52 -17.13
N VAL A 195 15.01 -3.20 -15.83
CA VAL A 195 14.15 -2.25 -15.11
C VAL A 195 14.92 -1.08 -14.51
N GLU A 196 14.22 0.04 -14.32
CA GLU A 196 14.76 1.28 -13.75
C GLU A 196 14.51 1.38 -12.23
N PHE A 197 15.55 1.79 -11.49
CA PHE A 197 15.55 2.05 -10.04
C PHE A 197 15.81 3.53 -9.69
N SER A 198 15.69 4.44 -10.65
CA SER A 198 15.92 5.88 -10.42
C SER A 198 14.77 6.53 -9.62
N PRO A 199 14.96 7.74 -9.07
CA PRO A 199 13.87 8.61 -8.64
C PRO A 199 12.84 8.80 -9.76
N TYR A 200 11.55 8.78 -9.41
CA TYR A 200 10.45 8.90 -10.37
C TYR A 200 9.48 10.01 -9.97
N ARG A 201 8.85 10.64 -10.96
CA ARG A 201 7.75 11.57 -10.71
C ARG A 201 6.46 10.81 -10.42
N TYR A 202 5.59 11.38 -9.58
CA TYR A 202 4.35 10.71 -9.18
C TYR A 202 3.27 10.74 -10.28
N ASP A 203 3.37 11.61 -11.28
CA ASP A 203 2.58 11.53 -12.52
C ASP A 203 2.68 10.15 -13.21
N ASN A 204 3.86 9.53 -13.21
CA ASN A 204 4.06 8.17 -13.70
C ASN A 204 3.24 7.14 -12.89
N VAL A 205 3.11 7.30 -11.57
CA VAL A 205 2.30 6.42 -10.72
C VAL A 205 0.82 6.65 -10.98
N LEU A 206 0.38 7.91 -10.97
CA LEU A 206 -1.00 8.30 -11.27
C LEU A 206 -1.48 7.69 -12.60
N GLN A 207 -0.71 7.85 -13.68
CA GLN A 207 -1.07 7.34 -15.00
C GLN A 207 -0.94 5.82 -15.12
N THR A 208 0.19 5.25 -14.68
CA THR A 208 0.53 3.84 -14.95
C THR A 208 -0.14 2.88 -13.98
N VAL A 209 -0.17 3.24 -12.69
CA VAL A 209 -0.70 2.40 -11.62
C VAL A 209 -2.18 2.65 -11.42
N TYR A 210 -2.59 3.91 -11.30
CA TYR A 210 -3.97 4.25 -10.95
C TYR A 210 -4.88 4.55 -12.15
N GLY A 211 -4.33 4.75 -13.36
CA GLY A 211 -5.10 5.12 -14.56
C GLY A 211 -5.57 6.58 -14.59
N ILE A 212 -5.04 7.43 -13.69
CA ILE A 212 -5.40 8.84 -13.53
C ILE A 212 -4.59 9.69 -14.52
N THR A 213 -5.31 10.30 -15.45
CA THR A 213 -4.77 11.14 -16.52
C THR A 213 -4.95 12.64 -16.27
N GLY A 214 -5.83 13.02 -15.34
CA GLY A 214 -6.02 14.40 -14.91
C GLY A 214 -6.87 14.52 -13.65
N ALA A 215 -6.99 15.75 -13.14
CA ALA A 215 -7.77 16.06 -11.94
C ALA A 215 -9.25 15.66 -12.04
N GLN A 216 -9.82 15.60 -13.25
CA GLN A 216 -11.21 15.20 -13.49
C GLN A 216 -11.51 13.72 -13.17
N ASP A 217 -10.48 12.89 -13.04
CA ASP A 217 -10.62 11.46 -12.71
C ASP A 217 -10.79 11.26 -11.18
N ILE A 218 -10.57 12.33 -10.40
CA ILE A 218 -10.72 12.39 -8.93
C ILE A 218 -12.08 13.01 -8.58
N VAL A 219 -12.89 12.29 -7.81
CA VAL A 219 -14.22 12.72 -7.35
C VAL A 219 -14.12 13.57 -6.07
N SER A 220 -13.30 13.13 -5.12
CA SER A 220 -13.08 13.85 -3.87
C SER A 220 -11.80 13.41 -3.17
N ILE A 221 -11.33 14.21 -2.21
CA ILE A 221 -10.21 13.85 -1.34
C ILE A 221 -10.67 13.98 0.11
N THR A 222 -10.75 12.87 0.82
CA THR A 222 -10.96 12.84 2.26
C THR A 222 -9.62 13.04 2.97
N VAL A 223 -9.58 13.96 3.92
CA VAL A 223 -8.39 14.41 4.65
C VAL A 223 -8.61 14.16 6.13
N THR A 224 -7.69 13.42 6.76
CA THR A 224 -7.73 13.10 8.20
C THR A 224 -6.42 13.51 8.89
N PRO A 225 -6.42 13.82 10.19
CA PRO A 225 -5.19 14.02 10.96
C PRO A 225 -4.39 12.72 11.04
N ASN A 226 -3.06 12.83 11.17
CA ASN A 226 -2.27 11.65 11.48
C ASN A 226 -2.65 11.09 12.88
N GLN A 227 -2.49 9.77 13.07
CA GLN A 227 -2.92 9.03 14.26
C GLN A 227 -1.75 8.53 15.13
N MET A 228 -0.53 9.00 14.85
CA MET A 228 0.71 8.54 15.50
C MET A 228 0.83 8.85 17.01
N ASP A 229 0.05 9.79 17.56
CA ASP A 229 0.07 10.11 18.98
C ASP A 229 -1.12 9.46 19.70
N ASN A 230 -0.89 8.24 20.18
CA ASN A 230 -1.89 7.44 20.88
C ASN A 230 -2.22 7.92 22.31
N THR A 231 -1.63 9.03 22.79
CA THR A 231 -1.96 9.60 24.11
C THR A 231 -3.34 10.26 24.14
N ASP A 232 -3.85 10.57 25.34
CA ASP A 232 -5.09 11.34 25.49
C ASP A 232 -5.00 12.73 24.84
N ALA A 233 -3.81 13.33 24.77
CA ALA A 233 -3.55 14.61 24.14
C ALA A 233 -3.59 14.50 22.60
N GLY A 234 -2.88 13.54 22.02
CA GLY A 234 -2.92 13.25 20.58
C GLY A 234 -4.33 12.91 20.10
N LYS A 235 -5.01 12.00 20.80
CA LYS A 235 -6.43 11.66 20.54
C LYS A 235 -7.40 12.82 20.75
N ALA A 236 -7.08 13.80 21.58
CA ALA A 236 -7.87 15.03 21.69
C ALA A 236 -7.66 15.94 20.48
N LEU A 237 -6.40 16.15 20.08
CA LEU A 237 -6.05 16.96 18.92
C LEU A 237 -6.56 16.36 17.60
N GLN A 238 -6.49 15.04 17.43
CA GLN A 238 -7.11 14.32 16.30
C GLN A 238 -8.61 14.59 16.19
N ARG A 239 -9.34 14.62 17.32
CA ARG A 239 -10.78 14.95 17.35
C ARG A 239 -11.07 16.44 17.14
N GLU A 240 -10.12 17.32 17.46
CA GLU A 240 -10.20 18.76 17.24
C GLU A 240 -10.01 19.11 15.76
N ILE A 241 -9.00 18.52 15.10
CA ILE A 241 -8.74 18.67 13.67
C ILE A 241 -9.88 18.05 12.85
N GLY A 242 -10.29 16.83 13.21
CA GLY A 242 -11.40 16.13 12.57
C GLY A 242 -11.16 15.75 11.09
N THR A 243 -12.20 15.24 10.43
CA THR A 243 -12.16 14.85 9.02
C THR A 243 -12.71 15.97 8.13
N LYS A 244 -12.02 16.28 7.04
CA LYS A 244 -12.47 17.19 5.98
C LYS A 244 -12.62 16.41 4.67
N THR A 245 -13.62 16.72 3.86
CA THR A 245 -13.71 16.27 2.47
C THR A 245 -13.53 17.46 1.54
N ILE A 246 -12.64 17.32 0.55
CA ILE A 246 -12.41 18.28 -0.52
C ILE A 246 -13.15 17.76 -1.75
N ALA A 247 -14.07 18.56 -2.26
CA ALA A 247 -14.88 18.27 -3.46
C ALA A 247 -15.05 19.52 -4.36
N ASP A 248 -14.24 20.56 -4.13
CA ASP A 248 -14.16 21.71 -5.04
C ASP A 248 -13.16 21.39 -6.15
N GLU A 249 -13.60 21.53 -7.41
CA GLU A 249 -12.82 21.18 -8.59
C GLU A 249 -11.48 21.96 -8.67
N ASN A 250 -11.42 23.20 -8.16
CA ASN A 250 -10.20 24.02 -8.20
C ASN A 250 -9.19 23.59 -7.12
N ASP A 251 -9.67 23.27 -5.92
CA ASP A 251 -8.80 22.74 -4.86
C ASP A 251 -8.31 21.32 -5.21
N ILE A 252 -9.12 20.48 -5.89
CA ILE A 252 -8.68 19.18 -6.44
C ILE A 252 -7.65 19.38 -7.55
N ALA A 253 -7.90 20.26 -8.53
CA ALA A 253 -6.95 20.54 -9.60
C ALA A 253 -5.62 21.08 -9.07
N ALA A 254 -5.65 22.02 -8.11
CA ALA A 254 -4.44 22.55 -7.49
C ALA A 254 -3.65 21.48 -6.71
N LEU A 255 -4.33 20.55 -6.02
CA LEU A 255 -3.66 19.40 -5.40
C LEU A 255 -3.08 18.46 -6.47
N TYR A 256 -3.82 18.16 -7.53
CA TYR A 256 -3.36 17.30 -8.62
C TYR A 256 -2.12 17.87 -9.32
N ASP A 257 -2.09 19.16 -9.63
CA ASP A 257 -0.94 19.81 -10.28
C ASP A 257 0.33 19.73 -9.41
N VAL A 258 0.20 19.89 -8.09
CA VAL A 258 1.32 19.73 -7.16
C VAL A 258 1.71 18.26 -7.01
N ILE A 259 0.75 17.36 -6.80
CA ILE A 259 0.98 15.92 -6.55
C ILE A 259 1.52 15.23 -7.79
N SER A 260 1.07 15.56 -9.00
CA SER A 260 1.69 15.06 -10.25
C SER A 260 3.14 15.60 -10.41
N GLY A 261 3.42 16.77 -9.82
CA GLY A 261 4.70 17.47 -9.84
C GLY A 261 5.85 16.84 -9.04
N ILE A 262 5.58 16.08 -7.97
CA ILE A 262 6.60 15.64 -7.01
C ILE A 262 7.46 14.46 -7.50
N THR A 263 8.72 14.42 -7.06
CA THR A 263 9.66 13.30 -7.30
C THR A 263 9.79 12.44 -6.05
N CYS A 264 9.62 11.12 -6.19
CA CYS A 264 9.89 10.12 -5.16
C CYS A 264 11.39 9.86 -5.04
N LEU A 265 11.91 9.82 -3.81
CA LEU A 265 13.32 9.59 -3.50
C LEU A 265 13.62 8.14 -3.08
N GLY A 266 12.59 7.31 -2.86
CA GLY A 266 12.71 5.96 -2.31
C GLY A 266 12.21 5.83 -0.88
N GLY A 267 12.24 4.59 -0.38
CA GLY A 267 11.83 4.21 0.98
C GLY A 267 12.84 4.59 2.07
N ASP A 268 12.44 4.37 3.32
CA ASP A 268 13.28 4.53 4.53
C ASP A 268 13.90 5.92 4.76
N HIS A 269 13.28 6.96 4.19
CA HIS A 269 13.69 8.36 4.34
C HIS A 269 12.97 9.10 5.49
N TRP A 270 12.76 8.42 6.62
CA TRP A 270 12.10 8.99 7.81
C TRP A 270 12.76 10.27 8.33
N GLU A 271 14.08 10.39 8.18
CA GLU A 271 14.86 11.59 8.50
C GLU A 271 14.48 12.81 7.66
N ARG A 272 13.97 12.60 6.43
CA ARG A 272 13.50 13.67 5.54
C ARG A 272 12.07 14.09 5.86
N ILE A 273 11.26 13.17 6.38
CA ILE A 273 9.86 13.42 6.74
C ILE A 273 9.78 14.23 8.04
N GLY A 274 10.66 13.95 9.01
CA GLY A 274 10.88 14.78 10.21
C GLY A 274 10.21 14.28 11.49
N PHE A 275 9.58 13.11 11.47
CA PHE A 275 9.03 12.49 12.67
C PHE A 275 10.11 11.89 13.57
N ASN A 276 9.89 11.94 14.88
CA ASN A 276 10.60 11.15 15.88
C ASN A 276 9.75 11.00 17.15
N ASN A 277 10.17 10.14 18.06
CA ASN A 277 9.42 9.81 19.29
C ASN A 277 9.26 10.98 20.28
N THR A 278 9.76 12.18 19.97
CA THR A 278 9.63 13.38 20.83
C THR A 278 8.70 14.47 20.25
N ASN A 279 8.28 14.37 18.97
CA ASN A 279 7.43 15.37 18.31
C ASN A 279 6.08 14.82 17.79
N LEU A 280 5.61 13.67 18.28
CA LEU A 280 4.37 13.02 17.82
C LEU A 280 3.13 13.95 17.81
N LEU A 281 2.95 14.77 18.85
CA LEU A 281 1.82 15.73 18.94
C LEU A 281 1.90 16.87 17.90
N GLU A 282 3.12 17.30 17.55
CA GLU A 282 3.37 18.23 16.45
C GLU A 282 3.14 17.54 15.09
N GLY A 283 3.53 16.27 14.99
CA GLY A 283 3.21 15.40 13.87
C GLY A 283 1.70 15.33 13.60
N VAL A 284 0.88 15.07 14.62
CA VAL A 284 -0.60 15.13 14.52
C VAL A 284 -1.09 16.50 14.04
N ARG A 285 -0.53 17.60 14.56
CA ARG A 285 -0.91 18.97 14.18
C ARG A 285 -0.66 19.25 12.70
N LEU A 286 0.55 18.92 12.23
CA LEU A 286 1.09 19.38 10.94
C LEU A 286 0.98 18.35 9.81
N THR A 287 0.43 17.17 10.08
CA THR A 287 0.34 16.07 9.09
C THR A 287 -1.11 15.72 8.77
N ARG A 288 -1.36 15.37 7.50
CA ARG A 288 -2.65 14.86 7.04
C ARG A 288 -2.46 13.61 6.19
N ASN A 289 -3.35 12.64 6.40
CA ASN A 289 -3.50 11.46 5.55
C ASN A 289 -4.58 11.75 4.51
N LEU A 290 -4.33 11.42 3.24
CA LEU A 290 -5.26 11.64 2.14
C LEU A 290 -5.88 10.31 1.71
N THR A 291 -7.17 10.33 1.42
CA THR A 291 -7.88 9.25 0.73
C THR A 291 -8.56 9.84 -0.49
N ILE A 292 -8.03 9.53 -1.67
CA ILE A 292 -8.50 10.04 -2.96
C ILE A 292 -9.55 9.08 -3.49
N GLU A 293 -10.77 9.56 -3.75
CA GLU A 293 -11.87 8.81 -4.37
C GLU A 293 -11.84 9.02 -5.89
N LEU A 294 -11.89 7.94 -6.66
CA LEU A 294 -11.83 7.97 -8.12
C LEU A 294 -13.21 7.81 -8.76
N ALA A 295 -13.35 8.25 -10.01
CA ALA A 295 -14.64 8.21 -10.74
C ALA A 295 -15.21 6.80 -10.98
N ASP A 296 -14.40 5.76 -10.82
CA ASP A 296 -14.77 4.35 -10.92
C ASP A 296 -15.04 3.66 -9.57
N GLY A 297 -14.97 4.41 -8.45
CA GLY A 297 -15.20 3.90 -7.10
C GLY A 297 -14.00 3.24 -6.43
N ARG A 298 -12.81 3.26 -7.06
CA ARG A 298 -11.55 2.91 -6.38
C ARG A 298 -11.09 4.07 -5.48
N THR A 299 -10.23 3.74 -4.51
CA THR A 299 -9.62 4.73 -3.61
C THR A 299 -8.09 4.58 -3.56
N ILE A 300 -7.39 5.68 -3.30
CA ILE A 300 -5.95 5.70 -3.02
C ILE A 300 -5.73 6.30 -1.64
N SER A 301 -5.17 5.52 -0.71
CA SER A 301 -4.97 5.92 0.70
C SER A 301 -3.50 6.01 1.15
N ALA A 302 -2.54 5.73 0.25
CA ALA A 302 -1.12 5.69 0.58
C ALA A 302 -0.54 7.07 0.94
N LEU A 303 -0.99 8.12 0.25
CA LEU A 303 -0.34 9.44 0.24
C LEU A 303 -0.68 10.29 1.47
N LYS A 304 0.36 10.87 2.07
CA LYS A 304 0.31 11.70 3.27
C LYS A 304 1.11 12.97 3.03
N TYR A 305 0.74 14.09 3.68
CA TYR A 305 1.47 15.35 3.62
C TYR A 305 1.85 15.82 5.02
N THR A 306 3.07 16.34 5.19
CA THR A 306 3.50 17.00 6.43
C THR A 306 4.10 18.39 6.20
N ALA A 307 3.56 19.38 6.92
CA ALA A 307 4.05 20.76 6.94
C ALA A 307 5.32 20.95 7.79
N MET A 308 5.77 19.91 8.50
CA MET A 308 7.05 19.92 9.24
C MET A 308 8.25 20.11 8.28
N THR A 309 8.19 19.45 7.13
CA THR A 309 9.29 19.39 6.14
C THR A 309 8.82 19.74 4.72
N ASN A 310 7.56 20.16 4.57
CA ASN A 310 6.87 20.51 3.32
C ASN A 310 6.87 19.35 2.31
N ARG A 311 6.59 18.14 2.76
CA ARG A 311 6.75 16.91 1.94
C ARG A 311 5.49 16.08 1.92
N PHE A 312 5.25 15.49 0.76
CA PHE A 312 4.47 14.26 0.67
C PHE A 312 5.33 13.05 1.06
N TYR A 313 4.67 12.01 1.58
CA TYR A 313 5.28 10.72 1.89
C TYR A 313 4.22 9.61 1.88
N GLU A 314 4.66 8.36 1.80
CA GLU A 314 3.83 7.17 1.88
C GLU A 314 4.38 6.22 2.96
N ASN A 315 3.75 5.06 3.14
CA ASN A 315 4.17 4.06 4.13
C ASN A 315 5.61 3.56 3.86
N GLY A 316 6.27 3.01 4.89
CA GLY A 316 7.67 2.54 4.77
C GLY A 316 8.70 3.67 4.62
N GLY A 317 8.32 4.93 4.86
CA GLY A 317 9.23 6.07 4.75
C GLY A 317 9.53 6.47 3.31
N VAL A 318 8.66 6.09 2.37
CA VAL A 318 8.73 6.51 0.97
C VAL A 318 8.54 8.02 0.91
N ALA A 319 9.63 8.77 0.70
CA ALA A 319 9.63 10.22 0.82
C ALA A 319 9.75 10.91 -0.54
N TYR A 320 8.99 11.99 -0.70
CA TYR A 320 9.05 12.83 -1.89
C TYR A 320 9.93 14.06 -1.65
N GLU A 321 10.31 14.74 -2.73
CA GLU A 321 10.97 16.05 -2.65
C GLU A 321 10.15 17.09 -1.87
N ALA A 322 10.83 18.06 -1.27
CA ALA A 322 10.15 19.14 -0.57
C ALA A 322 9.51 20.08 -1.59
N LEU A 323 8.25 20.41 -1.34
CA LEU A 323 7.51 21.42 -2.08
C LEU A 323 8.21 22.79 -1.98
N SER A 324 8.01 23.62 -3.01
CA SER A 324 8.37 25.04 -2.89
C SER A 324 7.56 25.71 -1.78
N ALA A 325 8.00 26.88 -1.29
CA ALA A 325 7.25 27.61 -0.28
C ALA A 325 5.85 28.06 -0.77
N GLU A 326 5.67 28.23 -2.08
CA GLU A 326 4.39 28.58 -2.70
C GLU A 326 3.46 27.37 -2.76
N ASP A 327 3.95 26.23 -3.27
CA ASP A 327 3.19 24.98 -3.35
C ASP A 327 2.82 24.45 -1.96
N ALA A 328 3.75 24.50 -0.99
CA ALA A 328 3.50 24.11 0.39
C ALA A 328 2.38 24.95 1.03
N ALA A 329 2.41 26.28 0.84
CA ALA A 329 1.36 27.16 1.36
C ALA A 329 0.01 26.92 0.67
N ALA A 330 0.00 26.59 -0.63
CA ALA A 330 -1.20 26.22 -1.35
C ALA A 330 -1.79 24.90 -0.83
N VAL A 331 -0.97 23.85 -0.69
CA VAL A 331 -1.37 22.54 -0.15
C VAL A 331 -1.88 22.67 1.29
N GLU A 332 -1.18 23.41 2.16
CA GLU A 332 -1.57 23.58 3.58
C GLU A 332 -2.91 24.30 3.74
N ARG A 333 -3.16 25.34 2.93
CA ARG A 333 -4.46 26.00 2.87
C ARG A 333 -5.57 25.01 2.48
N ILE A 334 -5.33 24.16 1.48
CA ILE A 334 -6.32 23.20 0.97
C ILE A 334 -6.55 22.08 2.00
N LEU A 335 -5.49 21.55 2.61
CA LEU A 335 -5.55 20.46 3.60
C LEU A 335 -5.98 20.91 5.01
N GLY A 336 -6.11 22.22 5.26
CA GLY A 336 -6.49 22.76 6.56
C GLY A 336 -5.40 22.54 7.61
N ILE A 337 -4.17 22.93 7.30
CA ILE A 337 -3.03 22.89 8.21
C ILE A 337 -2.70 24.33 8.62
N GLU A 338 -2.77 24.60 9.92
CA GLU A 338 -2.35 25.87 10.53
C GLU A 338 -1.02 25.63 11.27
N ARG A 339 -0.05 26.51 11.04
CA ARG A 339 1.29 26.48 11.66
C ARG A 339 1.37 27.38 12.89
#